data_AF-A0A644T0Y5-F1
#
_entry.id   AF-A0A644T0Y5-F1
#
_cell.length_a   1.000
_cell.length_b   1.000
_cell.length_c   1.000
_cell.angle_alpha   90.00
_cell.angle_beta   90.00
_cell.angle_gamma   90.00
#
_symmetry.space_group_name_H-M   'P 1'
#
loop_
_entity.id
_entity.type
_entity.pdbx_description
1 polymer ?
#
loop_
_entity_poly.entity_id
_entity_poly.type
_entity_poly.pdbx_seq_one_letter_code
_entity_poly.pdbx_strand_id
1 'polypeptide(L)'
;MNERPLGWSFWSKLNPNLTFRLLLIIIFLALIAFLNLFGLYDNFIKHDMDAALLSLFTVCLYSIPAYGLFKLKRWARSFEIVFSCVCLILGVIMLLFESIASGVFIIATHGLIVKYLLSKECKQAIGITS
;
A
#
# COMPACT_ATOMS: atom_id res chain seq x y z
N MET A 1 -4.55 -32.04 -22.87
CA MET A 1 -4.27 -31.88 -21.43
C MET A 1 -3.83 -30.45 -21.21
N ASN A 2 -4.61 -29.66 -20.46
CA ASN A 2 -4.33 -28.24 -20.20
C ASN A 2 -3.35 -28.15 -19.04
N GLU A 3 -2.05 -28.04 -19.33
CA GLU A 3 -1.05 -27.71 -18.33
C GLU A 3 -1.20 -26.23 -17.95
N ARG A 4 -2.15 -25.94 -17.07
CA ARG A 4 -2.27 -24.60 -16.47
C ARG A 4 -1.17 -24.45 -15.43
N PRO A 5 -0.34 -23.39 -15.49
CA PRO A 5 0.78 -23.21 -14.58
C PRO A 5 0.29 -23.20 -13.13
N LEU A 6 1.00 -23.92 -12.24
CA LEU A 6 0.60 -24.18 -10.84
C LEU A 6 0.18 -22.93 -10.04
N GLY A 7 0.63 -21.74 -10.43
CA GLY A 7 0.21 -20.49 -9.83
C GLY A 7 -1.28 -20.17 -10.03
N TRP A 8 -1.88 -20.50 -11.17
CA TRP A 8 -3.23 -20.08 -11.56
C TRP A 8 -4.35 -20.58 -10.63
N SER A 9 -4.13 -21.70 -9.94
CA SER A 9 -5.05 -22.26 -8.93
C SER A 9 -5.15 -21.37 -7.67
N PHE A 10 -4.07 -20.70 -7.32
CA PHE A 10 -4.06 -19.72 -6.22
C PHE A 10 -4.69 -18.40 -6.69
N TRP A 11 -4.37 -17.96 -7.91
CA TRP A 11 -4.91 -16.74 -8.52
C TRP A 11 -6.43 -16.76 -8.71
N SER A 12 -7.04 -17.90 -9.05
CA SER A 12 -8.50 -18.01 -9.21
C SER A 12 -9.26 -18.02 -7.87
N LYS A 13 -8.57 -18.25 -6.74
CA LYS A 13 -9.11 -18.10 -5.39
C LYS A 13 -8.99 -16.67 -4.85
N LEU A 14 -8.02 -15.90 -5.34
CA LEU A 14 -7.98 -14.45 -5.13
C LEU A 14 -9.11 -13.81 -5.97
N ASN A 15 -9.83 -12.85 -5.39
CA ASN A 15 -11.01 -12.20 -5.99
C ASN A 15 -10.89 -12.04 -7.52
N PRO A 16 -11.82 -12.58 -8.34
CA PRO A 16 -11.70 -12.56 -9.80
C PRO A 16 -11.69 -11.14 -10.40
N ASN A 17 -12.11 -10.15 -9.63
CA ASN A 17 -12.12 -8.73 -10.01
C ASN A 17 -10.83 -7.99 -9.60
N LEU A 18 -9.87 -8.66 -8.98
CA LEU A 18 -8.64 -8.04 -8.49
C LEU A 18 -7.62 -7.96 -9.62
N THR A 19 -7.32 -6.75 -10.06
CA THR A 19 -6.32 -6.55 -11.11
C THR A 19 -4.91 -6.84 -10.59
N PHE A 20 -4.00 -7.24 -11.48
CA PHE A 20 -2.60 -7.46 -11.14
C PHE A 20 -1.94 -6.21 -10.53
N ARG A 21 -2.25 -5.02 -11.07
CA ARG A 21 -1.74 -3.74 -10.55
C ARG A 21 -2.22 -3.46 -9.14
N LEU A 22 -3.50 -3.70 -8.84
CA LEU A 22 -4.05 -3.53 -7.50
C LEU A 22 -3.41 -4.50 -6.51
N LEU A 23 -3.16 -5.75 -6.94
CA LEU A 23 -2.48 -6.73 -6.10
C LEU A 23 -1.06 -6.28 -5.75
N LEU A 24 -0.29 -5.76 -6.71
CA LEU A 24 1.05 -5.23 -6.45
C LEU A 24 1.02 -4.11 -5.40
N ILE A 25 0.04 -3.22 -5.47
CA ILE A 25 -0.15 -2.16 -4.46
C ILE A 25 -0.45 -2.78 -3.09
N ILE A 26 -1.36 -3.75 -3.01
CA ILE A 26 -1.70 -4.42 -1.75
C ILE A 26 -0.48 -5.11 -1.15
N ILE A 27 0.30 -5.81 -1.97
CA ILE A 27 1.53 -6.48 -1.54
C ILE A 27 2.56 -5.45 -1.05
N PHE A 28 2.73 -4.35 -1.77
CA PHE A 28 3.62 -3.27 -1.37
C PHE A 28 3.24 -2.66 -0.02
N LEU A 29 1.95 -2.33 0.18
CA LEU A 29 1.44 -1.82 1.45
C LEU A 29 1.63 -2.84 2.59
N ALA A 30 1.34 -4.12 2.32
CA ALA A 30 1.52 -5.20 3.29
C ALA A 30 3.01 -5.39 3.65
N LEU A 31 3.91 -5.25 2.69
CA LEU A 31 5.35 -5.34 2.92
C LEU A 31 5.84 -4.20 3.82
N ILE A 32 5.39 -2.96 3.58
CA ILE A 32 5.73 -1.82 4.45
C ILE A 32 5.19 -2.04 5.86
N ALA A 33 3.94 -2.49 6.01
CA ALA A 33 3.38 -2.81 7.32
C ALA A 33 4.20 -3.90 8.02
N PHE A 34 4.60 -4.94 7.30
CA PHE A 34 5.42 -6.02 7.84
C PHE A 34 6.82 -5.54 8.28
N LEU A 35 7.49 -4.69 7.50
CA LEU A 35 8.77 -4.09 7.88
C LEU A 35 8.64 -3.23 9.14
N ASN A 36 7.55 -2.48 9.27
CA ASN A 36 7.28 -1.67 10.47
C ASN A 36 6.93 -2.51 11.71
N LEU A 37 6.46 -3.75 11.56
CA LEU A 37 6.30 -4.66 12.70
C LEU A 37 7.65 -5.04 13.33
N PHE A 38 8.70 -5.21 12.51
CA PHE A 38 10.04 -5.41 13.06
C PHE A 38 10.56 -4.16 13.77
N GLY A 39 10.32 -2.98 13.21
CA GLY A 39 10.65 -1.71 13.87
C GLY A 39 9.94 -1.54 15.21
N LEU A 40 8.64 -1.87 15.27
CA LEU A 40 7.86 -1.88 16.51
C LEU A 40 8.49 -2.79 17.57
N TYR A 41 8.86 -4.02 17.18
CA TYR A 41 9.50 -4.97 18.08
C TYR A 41 10.85 -4.47 18.61
N ASP A 42 11.70 -3.94 17.72
CA ASP A 42 13.01 -3.39 18.08
C ASP A 42 12.90 -2.17 19.02
N ASN A 43 11.99 -1.24 18.71
CA ASN A 43 11.74 -0.06 19.55
C ASN A 43 11.16 -0.43 20.92
N PHE A 44 10.34 -1.47 20.99
CA PHE A 44 9.80 -1.97 22.25
C PHE A 44 10.89 -2.54 23.15
N ILE A 45 11.84 -3.30 22.59
CA ILE A 45 13.01 -3.83 23.34
C ILE A 45 13.91 -2.69 23.84
N LYS A 46 14.08 -1.64 23.02
CA LYS A 46 14.89 -0.46 23.36
C LYS A 46 14.22 0.48 24.35
N HIS A 47 13.00 0.18 24.79
CA HIS A 47 12.16 1.04 25.64
C HIS A 47 11.87 2.43 25.05
N ASP A 48 11.99 2.59 23.73
CA ASP A 48 11.62 3.82 23.02
C ASP A 48 10.13 3.76 22.66
N MET A 49 9.30 4.22 23.61
CA MET A 49 7.85 4.16 23.48
C MET A 49 7.33 5.08 22.37
N ASP A 50 8.00 6.20 22.10
CA ASP A 50 7.58 7.15 21.08
C ASP A 50 7.79 6.55 19.69
N ALA A 51 8.98 5.99 19.44
CA ALA A 51 9.27 5.30 18.19
C ALA A 51 8.41 4.04 18.01
N ALA A 52 8.12 3.30 19.10
CA ALA A 52 7.23 2.15 19.06
C ALA A 52 5.79 2.56 18.68
N LEU A 53 5.23 3.62 19.28
CA LEU A 53 3.91 4.13 18.92
C LEU A 53 3.84 4.60 17.46
N LEU A 54 4.89 5.27 16.98
CA LEU A 54 4.98 5.67 15.58
C LEU A 54 5.02 4.47 14.63
N SER A 55 5.81 3.44 14.96
CA SER A 55 5.83 2.19 14.18
C SER A 55 4.46 1.51 14.19
N LEU A 56 3.80 1.39 15.33
CA LEU A 56 2.46 0.82 15.43
C LEU A 56 1.44 1.59 14.58
N PHE A 57 1.46 2.93 14.68
CA PHE A 57 0.60 3.78 13.86
C PHE A 57 0.85 3.57 12.37
N THR A 58 2.12 3.46 11.97
CA THR A 58 2.51 3.18 10.59
C THR A 58 2.01 1.81 10.13
N VAL A 59 2.15 0.76 10.96
CA VAL A 59 1.58 -0.56 10.66
C VAL A 59 0.09 -0.46 10.40
N CYS A 60 -0.66 0.26 11.23
CA CYS A 60 -2.10 0.46 11.02
C CYS A 60 -2.41 1.23 9.72
N LEU A 61 -1.68 2.31 9.45
CA LEU A 61 -1.87 3.13 8.26
C LEU A 61 -1.67 2.36 6.95
N TYR A 62 -0.77 1.37 6.92
CA TYR A 62 -0.53 0.57 5.73
C TYR A 62 -1.37 -0.72 5.68
N SER A 63 -1.60 -1.39 6.81
CA SER A 63 -2.33 -2.68 6.84
C SER A 63 -3.84 -2.54 6.65
N ILE A 64 -4.45 -1.51 7.23
CA ILE A 64 -5.90 -1.26 7.14
C ILE A 64 -6.35 -1.01 5.70
N PRO A 65 -5.75 -0.07 4.94
CA PRO A 65 -6.12 0.12 3.54
C PRO A 65 -5.73 -1.07 2.67
N ALA A 66 -4.62 -1.77 2.94
CA ALA A 66 -4.27 -2.98 2.21
C ALA A 66 -5.38 -4.05 2.30
N TYR A 67 -5.89 -4.30 3.50
CA TYR A 67 -7.02 -5.21 3.71
C TYR A 67 -8.30 -4.69 3.02
N GLY A 68 -8.59 -3.40 3.14
CA GLY A 68 -9.75 -2.79 2.52
C GLY A 68 -9.72 -2.85 0.98
N LEU A 69 -8.56 -2.62 0.37
CA LEU A 69 -8.32 -2.75 -1.07
C LEU A 69 -8.42 -4.20 -1.54
N PHE A 70 -7.91 -5.16 -0.75
CA PHE A 70 -8.09 -6.58 -1.01
C PHE A 70 -9.58 -7.00 -1.04
N LYS A 71 -10.39 -6.38 -0.18
CA LYS A 71 -11.85 -6.52 -0.16
C LYS A 71 -12.58 -5.59 -1.12
N LEU A 72 -11.86 -4.90 -2.00
CA LEU A 72 -12.40 -3.98 -3.02
C LEU A 72 -13.36 -2.93 -2.42
N LYS A 73 -13.03 -2.41 -1.23
CA LYS A 73 -13.86 -1.42 -0.53
C LYS A 73 -13.59 -0.01 -1.06
N ARG A 74 -14.66 0.72 -1.36
CA ARG A 74 -14.59 2.11 -1.83
C ARG A 74 -13.89 3.04 -0.83
N TRP A 75 -14.13 2.88 0.47
CA TRP A 75 -13.50 3.69 1.50
C TRP A 75 -11.97 3.52 1.53
N ALA A 76 -11.49 2.30 1.30
CA ALA A 76 -10.06 2.00 1.33
C ALA A 76 -9.33 2.64 0.15
N ARG A 77 -9.96 2.67 -1.02
CA ARG A 77 -9.47 3.44 -2.17
C ARG A 77 -9.38 4.93 -1.86
N SER A 78 -10.45 5.53 -1.33
CA SER A 78 -10.45 6.96 -1.01
C SER A 78 -9.40 7.31 0.04
N PHE A 79 -9.29 6.50 1.08
CA PHE A 79 -8.27 6.63 2.11
C PHE A 79 -6.86 6.56 1.51
N GLU A 80 -6.57 5.53 0.71
CA GLU A 80 -5.24 5.33 0.13
C GLU A 80 -4.86 6.45 -0.85
N ILE A 81 -5.83 7.00 -1.60
CA ILE A 81 -5.59 8.18 -2.44
C ILE A 81 -5.17 9.38 -1.58
N VAL A 82 -5.93 9.69 -0.53
CA VAL A 82 -5.63 10.82 0.36
C VAL A 82 -4.29 10.62 1.06
N PHE A 83 -4.06 9.44 1.62
CA PHE A 83 -2.82 9.07 2.29
C PHE A 83 -1.63 9.18 1.34
N SER A 84 -1.74 8.62 0.14
CA SER A 84 -0.68 8.74 -0.87
C SER A 84 -0.43 10.18 -1.32
N CYS A 85 -1.45 11.04 -1.39
CA CYS A 85 -1.24 12.47 -1.66
C CYS A 85 -0.44 13.15 -0.54
N VAL A 86 -0.69 12.81 0.73
CA VAL A 86 0.13 13.29 1.86
C VAL A 86 1.56 12.78 1.74
N CYS A 87 1.75 11.50 1.41
CA CYS A 87 3.07 10.92 1.19
C CYS A 87 3.82 11.58 0.02
N LEU A 88 3.13 11.99 -1.05
CA LEU A 88 3.76 12.74 -2.14
C LEU A 88 4.33 14.08 -1.65
N ILE A 89 3.59 14.81 -0.82
CA ILE A 89 4.07 16.08 -0.23
C ILE A 89 5.27 15.80 0.67
N LEU A 90 5.20 14.77 1.53
CA LEU A 90 6.32 14.35 2.38
C LEU A 90 7.54 13.94 1.56
N GLY A 91 7.34 13.25 0.44
CA GLY A 91 8.43 12.86 -0.47
C GLY A 91 9.14 14.07 -1.09
N VAL A 92 8.39 15.13 -1.43
CA VAL A 92 8.99 16.39 -1.88
C VAL A 92 9.80 17.04 -0.76
N ILE A 93 9.28 17.06 0.47
CA ILE A 93 10.01 17.58 1.65
C ILE A 93 11.29 16.77 1.86
N MET A 94 11.23 15.44 1.86
CA MET A 94 12.40 14.58 2.00
C MET A 94 13.44 14.80 0.90
N LEU A 95 13.00 15.01 -0.34
CA LEU A 95 13.89 15.29 -1.47
C LEU A 95 14.68 16.59 -1.25
N LEU A 96 14.06 17.60 -0.64
CA LEU A 96 14.67 18.92 -0.41
C LEU A 96 15.55 18.98 0.85
N PHE A 97 15.18 18.26 1.92
CA PHE A 97 15.76 18.48 3.24
C PHE A 97 16.49 17.28 3.85
N GLU A 98 16.24 16.05 3.40
CA GLU A 98 16.83 14.87 4.05
C GLU A 98 17.62 13.98 3.09
N SER A 99 16.95 13.39 2.10
CA SER A 99 17.56 12.40 1.21
C SER A 99 16.81 12.32 -0.10
N ILE A 100 17.53 12.67 -1.18
CA ILE A 100 17.05 12.59 -2.56
C ILE A 100 16.54 11.17 -2.86
N ALA A 101 17.28 10.14 -2.45
CA ALA A 101 16.92 8.76 -2.72
C ALA A 101 15.57 8.39 -2.07
N SER A 102 15.38 8.72 -0.78
CA SER A 102 14.13 8.46 -0.07
C SER A 102 12.96 9.26 -0.64
N GLY A 103 13.17 10.54 -0.93
CA GLY A 103 12.14 11.40 -1.51
C GLY A 103 11.70 10.92 -2.89
N VAL A 104 12.64 10.59 -3.78
CA VAL A 104 12.32 10.01 -5.10
C VAL A 104 11.58 8.69 -4.97
N PHE A 105 12.00 7.80 -4.05
CA PHE A 105 11.32 6.53 -3.84
C PHE A 105 9.87 6.72 -3.38
N ILE A 106 9.63 7.59 -2.40
CA ILE A 106 8.27 7.89 -1.90
C ILE A 106 7.42 8.51 -3.01
N ILE A 107 7.95 9.50 -3.72
CA ILE A 107 7.22 10.17 -4.82
C ILE A 107 6.86 9.17 -5.91
N ALA A 108 7.81 8.33 -6.34
CA ALA A 108 7.59 7.36 -7.40
C ALA A 108 6.54 6.32 -6.99
N THR A 109 6.68 5.73 -5.80
CA THR A 109 5.78 4.67 -5.32
C THR A 109 4.36 5.20 -5.11
N HIS A 110 4.19 6.27 -4.33
CA HIS A 110 2.86 6.83 -4.07
C HIS A 110 2.25 7.51 -5.31
N GLY A 111 3.06 8.06 -6.21
CA GLY A 111 2.59 8.61 -7.48
C GLY A 111 1.97 7.54 -8.38
N LEU A 112 2.60 6.36 -8.47
CA LEU A 112 2.07 5.21 -9.21
C LEU A 112 0.79 4.66 -8.55
N ILE A 113 0.74 4.61 -7.23
CA ILE A 113 -0.45 4.18 -6.46
C ILE A 113 -1.62 5.11 -6.77
N VAL A 114 -1.46 6.42 -6.62
CA VAL A 114 -2.51 7.41 -6.90
C VAL A 114 -2.97 7.34 -8.35
N LYS A 115 -2.03 7.29 -9.29
CA LYS A 115 -2.33 7.15 -10.73
C LYS A 115 -3.20 5.92 -10.99
N TYR A 116 -2.86 4.79 -10.39
CA TYR A 116 -3.64 3.56 -10.55
C TYR A 116 -5.02 3.65 -9.88
N LEU A 117 -5.10 4.12 -8.64
CA LEU A 117 -6.37 4.21 -7.89
C LEU A 117 -7.37 5.21 -8.50
N LEU A 118 -6.88 6.21 -9.23
CA LEU A 118 -7.70 7.14 -10.00
C LEU A 118 -8.13 6.59 -11.38
N SER A 119 -7.46 5.55 -11.87
CA SER A 119 -7.72 4.98 -13.20
C SER A 119 -9.12 4.37 -13.32
N LYS A 120 -9.64 4.34 -14.55
CA LYS A 120 -10.92 3.69 -14.88
C LYS A 120 -10.88 2.19 -14.56
N GLU A 121 -9.73 1.53 -14.76
CA GLU A 121 -9.53 0.11 -14.44
C GLU A 121 -9.81 -0.19 -12.97
N CYS A 122 -9.25 0.61 -12.05
CA CYS A 122 -9.47 0.44 -10.62
C CYS A 122 -10.92 0.75 -10.21
N LYS A 123 -11.50 1.82 -10.80
CA LYS A 123 -12.91 2.17 -10.58
C LYS A 123 -13.83 1.01 -10.98
N GLN A 124 -13.60 0.40 -12.14
CA GLN A 124 -14.36 -0.77 -12.61
C GLN A 124 -14.18 -1.97 -11.68
N ALA A 125 -12.95 -2.28 -11.26
CA ALA A 125 -12.66 -3.38 -10.32
C ALA A 125 -13.41 -3.25 -8.98
N ILE A 126 -13.63 -2.01 -8.51
CA ILE A 126 -14.32 -1.69 -7.25
C ILE A 126 -15.84 -1.45 -7.48
N GLY A 127 -16.34 -1.62 -8.71
CA GLY A 127 -17.75 -1.42 -9.03
C GLY A 127 -18.19 0.05 -8.92
N ILE A 128 -17.31 0.99 -9.27
CA ILE A 128 -17.61 2.41 -9.43
C ILE A 128 -17.82 2.66 -10.92
N THR A 129 -19.08 2.80 -11.32
CA THR A 129 -19.47 3.29 -12.65
C THR A 129 -19.41 4.82 -12.64
N SER A 130 -18.41 5.38 -13.32
CA SER A 130 -18.26 6.81 -13.62
C SER A 130 -17.82 6.96 -15.06
#